data_AF-A0A8K0KT34-F1
#
_entry.id   AF-A0A8K0KT34-F1
#
_cell.length_a   1.000
_cell.length_b   1.000
_cell.length_c   1.000
_cell.angle_alpha   90.00
_cell.angle_beta   90.00
_cell.angle_gamma   90.00
#
_symmetry.space_group_name_H-M   'P 1'
#
loop_
_entity.id
_entity.type
_entity.pdbx_description
1 polymer ?
#
loop_
_entity_poly.entity_id
_entity_poly.type
_entity_poly.pdbx_seq_one_letter_code
_entity_poly.pdbx_strand_id
1 'polypeptide(L)'
;MRTVEKRSKCFVKPPVVIDYNHTMGGVDWVDQLSDYPLPRERSKKYYKKIFFHLVDLSVWNSFILYKKSGGRKVHLDYRIQLREQLIEVYHPMLVSPRSGRPPAAQQLQRLIDRHFPDSLPPTEKKANPTRQCFICCRKRDAKGKKIKRET
;
A
#
# COMPACT_ATOMS: atom_id res chain seq x y z
N MET A 1 -49.88 5.45 -14.58
CA MET A 1 -48.79 4.64 -15.19
C MET A 1 -47.77 5.59 -15.80
N ARG A 2 -46.49 5.21 -15.91
CA ARG A 2 -45.45 6.02 -16.59
C ARG A 2 -44.77 5.20 -17.68
N THR A 3 -44.40 5.84 -18.77
CA THR A 3 -43.69 5.22 -19.89
C THR A 3 -42.19 5.31 -19.67
N VAL A 4 -41.50 4.18 -19.81
CA VAL A 4 -40.04 4.09 -19.66
C VAL A 4 -39.47 3.50 -20.95
N GLU A 5 -38.49 4.18 -21.53
CA GLU A 5 -37.76 3.69 -22.70
C GLU A 5 -36.55 2.87 -22.24
N LYS A 6 -36.43 1.63 -22.73
CA LYS A 6 -35.28 0.77 -22.47
C LYS A 6 -34.94 -0.01 -23.74
N ARG A 7 -33.69 0.10 -24.21
CA ARG A 7 -33.21 -0.55 -25.44
C ARG A 7 -34.09 -0.21 -26.66
N SER A 8 -34.42 1.07 -26.83
CA SER A 8 -35.26 1.57 -27.93
C SER A 8 -36.69 0.99 -27.98
N LYS A 9 -37.17 0.44 -26.86
CA LYS A 9 -38.55 -0.05 -26.68
C LYS A 9 -39.21 0.68 -25.52
N CYS A 10 -40.45 1.12 -25.73
CA CYS A 10 -41.27 1.78 -24.72
C CYS A 10 -42.06 0.74 -23.90
N PHE A 11 -41.95 0.82 -22.58
CA PHE A 11 -42.68 0.00 -21.64
C PHE A 11 -43.55 0.87 -20.74
N VAL A 12 -44.79 0.46 -20.50
CA VAL A 12 -45.65 1.10 -19.52
C VAL A 12 -45.46 0.38 -18.19
N LYS A 13 -45.05 1.12 -17.14
CA LYS A 13 -44.82 0.57 -15.81
C LYS A 13 -45.66 1.30 -14.75
N PRO A 14 -46.07 0.62 -13.68
CA PRO A 14 -46.62 1.27 -12.50
C PRO A 14 -45.59 2.26 -11.91
N PRO A 15 -46.02 3.42 -11.40
CA PRO A 15 -45.12 4.42 -10.82
C PRO A 15 -44.29 3.85 -9.66
N VAL A 16 -44.90 3.00 -8.82
CA VAL A 16 -44.24 2.31 -7.70
C VAL A 16 -43.00 1.54 -8.13
N VAL A 17 -43.06 0.85 -9.28
CA VAL A 17 -41.94 0.06 -9.81
C VAL A 17 -40.80 0.99 -10.26
N ILE A 18 -41.12 2.17 -10.77
CA ILE A 18 -40.11 3.13 -11.24
C ILE A 18 -39.41 3.78 -10.05
N ASP A 19 -40.18 4.21 -9.06
CA ASP A 19 -39.66 4.87 -7.86
C ASP A 19 -38.78 3.88 -7.05
N TYR A 20 -39.18 2.60 -6.97
CA TYR A 20 -38.36 1.54 -6.41
C TYR A 20 -37.04 1.36 -7.18
N ASN A 21 -37.10 1.18 -8.50
CA ASN A 21 -35.89 1.00 -9.31
C ASN A 21 -34.92 2.20 -9.27
N HIS A 22 -35.45 3.41 -9.08
CA HIS A 22 -34.64 4.61 -8.94
C HIS A 22 -33.90 4.68 -7.59
N THR A 23 -34.50 4.13 -6.52
CA THR A 23 -33.98 4.28 -5.14
C THR A 23 -33.24 3.04 -4.63
N MET A 24 -33.56 1.85 -5.14
CA MET A 24 -33.03 0.57 -4.63
C MET A 24 -31.52 0.41 -4.77
N GLY A 25 -30.86 1.13 -5.69
CA GLY A 25 -29.44 0.96 -5.99
C GLY A 25 -28.49 1.50 -4.92
N GLY A 26 -28.98 2.24 -3.92
CA GLY A 26 -28.12 2.92 -2.94
C GLY A 26 -27.14 1.99 -2.21
N VAL A 27 -27.56 0.75 -1.92
CA VAL A 27 -26.71 -0.25 -1.25
C VAL A 27 -25.61 -0.76 -2.19
N ASP A 28 -25.97 -1.11 -3.43
CA ASP A 28 -25.03 -1.60 -4.44
C ASP A 28 -23.91 -0.59 -4.73
N TRP A 29 -24.21 0.71 -4.69
CA TRP A 29 -23.21 1.78 -4.85
C TRP A 29 -22.17 1.78 -3.73
N VAL A 30 -22.58 1.56 -2.48
CA VAL A 30 -21.67 1.49 -1.33
C VAL A 30 -20.85 0.20 -1.37
N ASP A 31 -21.47 -0.92 -1.74
CA ASP A 31 -20.80 -2.21 -1.88
C ASP A 31 -19.73 -2.18 -2.97
N GLN A 32 -20.02 -1.54 -4.11
CA GLN A 32 -19.04 -1.34 -5.18
C GLN A 32 -17.84 -0.48 -4.72
N LEU A 33 -18.09 0.51 -3.85
CA LEU A 33 -17.04 1.35 -3.29
C LEU A 33 -16.18 0.60 -2.26
N SER A 34 -16.80 -0.34 -1.54
CA SER A 34 -16.12 -1.23 -0.59
C SER A 34 -15.24 -2.29 -1.26
N ASP A 35 -15.40 -2.54 -2.56
CA ASP A 35 -14.67 -3.60 -3.26
C ASP A 35 -13.27 -3.15 -3.74
N TYR A 36 -12.74 -2.04 -3.21
CA TYR A 36 -11.36 -1.62 -3.49
C TYR A 36 -10.38 -2.76 -3.08
N PRO A 37 -9.57 -3.29 -4.02
CA PRO A 37 -8.81 -4.52 -3.79
C PRO A 37 -7.62 -4.35 -2.83
N LEU A 38 -7.10 -3.12 -2.69
CA LEU A 38 -5.81 -2.86 -2.03
C LEU A 38 -5.76 -3.22 -0.53
N PRO A 39 -6.77 -2.91 0.31
CA PRO A 39 -6.78 -3.35 1.71
C PRO A 39 -7.20 -4.82 1.86
N ARG A 40 -8.00 -5.33 0.91
CA ARG A 40 -8.66 -6.65 0.95
C ARG A 40 -7.67 -7.80 0.75
N GLU A 41 -6.71 -7.68 -0.17
CA GLU A 41 -5.76 -8.76 -0.49
C GLU A 41 -4.56 -8.88 0.45
N ARG A 42 -4.15 -7.80 1.14
CA ARG A 42 -2.87 -7.79 1.85
C ARG A 42 -2.92 -8.30 3.29
N SER A 43 -4.09 -8.39 3.90
CA SER A 43 -4.21 -8.72 5.33
C SER A 43 -4.67 -10.16 5.58
N LYS A 44 -3.77 -11.02 6.10
CA LYS A 44 -4.10 -12.39 6.53
C LYS A 44 -5.05 -12.45 7.76
N LYS A 45 -5.28 -11.32 8.43
CA LYS A 45 -6.07 -11.24 9.67
C LYS A 45 -7.40 -10.54 9.39
N TYR A 46 -8.52 -11.22 9.63
CA TYR A 46 -9.87 -10.74 9.31
C TYR A 46 -10.25 -9.41 9.96
N TYR A 47 -9.92 -9.18 11.23
CA TYR A 47 -10.26 -7.93 11.92
C TYR A 47 -9.64 -6.69 11.26
N LYS A 48 -8.46 -6.82 10.63
CA LYS A 48 -7.84 -5.71 9.90
C LYS A 48 -8.66 -5.32 8.67
N LYS A 49 -9.31 -6.29 8.01
CA LYS A 49 -10.20 -6.06 6.87
C LYS A 49 -11.40 -5.21 7.29
N ILE A 50 -12.03 -5.53 8.42
CA ILE A 50 -13.14 -4.74 8.98
C ILE A 50 -12.66 -3.32 9.29
N PHE A 51 -11.52 -3.18 9.98
CA PHE A 51 -10.98 -1.86 10.31
C PHE A 51 -10.76 -0.99 9.07
N PHE A 52 -10.08 -1.51 8.04
CA PHE A 52 -9.84 -0.73 6.83
C PHE A 52 -11.13 -0.41 6.05
N HIS A 53 -12.10 -1.32 6.05
CA HIS A 53 -13.42 -1.06 5.47
C HIS A 53 -14.13 0.10 6.18
N LEU A 54 -14.11 0.15 7.51
CA LEU A 54 -14.67 1.27 8.28
C LEU A 54 -13.95 2.59 7.97
N VAL A 55 -12.61 2.55 7.79
CA VAL A 55 -11.85 3.74 7.38
C VAL A 55 -12.25 4.20 5.98
N ASP A 56 -12.37 3.30 5.00
CA ASP A 56 -12.79 3.67 3.65
C ASP A 56 -14.21 4.26 3.62
N LEU A 57 -15.14 3.71 4.40
CA LEU A 57 -16.48 4.28 4.59
C LEU A 57 -16.43 5.68 5.20
N SER A 58 -15.58 5.90 6.21
CA SER A 58 -15.44 7.21 6.86
C SER A 58 -14.93 8.28 5.89
N VAL A 59 -13.98 7.91 5.02
CA VAL A 59 -13.42 8.78 3.97
C VAL A 59 -14.46 9.10 2.90
N TRP A 60 -15.30 8.12 2.54
CA TRP A 60 -16.40 8.37 1.60
C TRP A 60 -17.44 9.32 2.17
N ASN A 61 -17.84 9.11 3.43
CA ASN A 61 -18.78 9.98 4.12
C ASN A 61 -18.25 11.41 4.24
N SER A 62 -16.96 11.57 4.58
CA SER A 62 -16.33 12.90 4.64
C SER A 62 -16.25 13.56 3.26
N PHE A 63 -16.04 12.78 2.19
CA PHE A 63 -16.08 13.29 0.82
C PHE A 63 -17.48 13.76 0.41
N ILE A 64 -18.54 13.04 0.77
CA ILE A 64 -19.93 13.47 0.52
C ILE A 64 -20.19 14.82 1.20
N LEU A 65 -19.76 14.97 2.46
CA LEU A 65 -19.89 16.23 3.19
C LEU A 65 -19.11 17.36 2.51
N TYR A 66 -17.87 17.08 2.08
CA TYR A 66 -17.05 18.02 1.32
C TYR A 66 -17.71 18.46 0.00
N LYS A 67 -18.33 17.53 -0.72
CA LYS A 67 -19.09 17.84 -1.95
C LYS A 67 -20.30 18.72 -1.65
N LYS A 68 -21.04 18.41 -0.57
CA LYS A 68 -22.19 19.21 -0.12
C LYS A 68 -21.79 20.62 0.31
N SER A 69 -20.58 20.80 0.84
CA SER A 69 -20.04 22.11 1.20
C SER A 69 -19.45 22.90 0.02
N GLY A 70 -19.73 22.50 -1.23
CA GLY A 70 -19.25 23.20 -2.44
C GLY A 70 -17.90 22.72 -2.97
N GLY A 71 -17.39 21.60 -2.45
CA GLY A 71 -16.13 21.00 -2.88
C GLY A 71 -16.16 20.54 -4.34
N ARG A 72 -15.15 20.95 -5.12
CA ARG A 72 -15.09 20.64 -6.56
C ARG A 72 -14.18 19.46 -6.92
N LYS A 73 -13.33 19.01 -5.99
CA LYS A 73 -12.38 17.92 -6.24
C LYS A 73 -13.09 16.61 -6.61
N VAL A 74 -12.42 15.81 -7.44
CA VAL A 74 -12.80 14.41 -7.70
C VAL A 74 -12.39 13.58 -6.48
N HIS A 75 -13.05 12.44 -6.25
CA HIS A 75 -12.82 11.61 -5.07
C HIS A 75 -11.35 11.20 -4.89
N LEU A 76 -10.66 10.87 -5.99
CA LEU A 76 -9.23 10.50 -5.95
C LEU A 76 -8.36 11.65 -5.42
N ASP A 77 -8.55 12.86 -5.95
CA ASP A 77 -7.78 14.04 -5.53
C ASP A 77 -8.05 14.39 -4.07
N TYR A 78 -9.30 14.24 -3.63
CA TYR A 78 -9.67 14.40 -2.22
C TYR A 78 -8.91 13.42 -1.32
N ARG A 79 -8.81 12.14 -1.71
CA ARG A 79 -8.06 11.12 -0.94
C ARG A 79 -6.56 11.42 -0.89
N ILE A 80 -5.97 11.90 -1.99
CA ILE A 80 -4.55 12.28 -2.03
C ILE A 80 -4.30 13.44 -1.07
N GLN A 81 -5.11 14.50 -1.15
CA GLN A 81 -4.98 15.65 -0.26
C GLN A 81 -5.17 15.25 1.21
N LEU A 82 -6.17 14.42 1.52
CA LEU A 82 -6.43 13.95 2.88
C LEU A 82 -5.24 13.16 3.42
N ARG A 83 -4.62 12.31 2.59
CA ARG A 83 -3.40 11.59 2.96
C ARG A 83 -2.26 12.55 3.29
N GLU A 84 -2.01 13.53 2.44
CA GLU A 84 -0.94 14.51 2.64
C GLU A 84 -1.11 15.27 3.96
N GLN A 85 -2.33 15.74 4.23
CA GLN A 85 -2.66 16.43 5.49
C GLN A 85 -2.47 15.53 6.71
N LEU A 86 -2.89 14.26 6.65
CA LEU A 86 -2.66 13.33 7.76
C LEU A 86 -1.17 13.07 7.99
N ILE A 87 -0.38 12.95 6.92
CA ILE A 87 1.07 12.78 7.04
C ILE A 87 1.67 14.04 7.69
N GLU A 88 1.34 15.23 7.22
CA GLU A 88 1.87 16.47 7.76
C GLU A 88 1.61 16.62 9.28
N VAL A 89 0.40 16.29 9.73
CA VAL A 89 0.02 16.41 11.14
C VAL A 89 0.67 15.34 12.03
N TYR A 90 0.72 14.08 11.57
CA TYR A 90 1.08 12.96 12.44
C TYR A 90 2.49 12.39 12.19
N HIS A 91 3.11 12.68 11.05
CA HIS A 91 4.49 12.24 10.76
C HIS A 91 5.53 12.81 11.74
N PRO A 92 5.45 14.06 12.22
CA PRO A 92 6.39 14.57 13.23
C PRO A 92 6.35 13.77 14.54
N MET A 93 5.18 13.24 14.92
CA MET A 93 4.98 12.49 16.16
C MET A 93 5.49 11.04 16.08
N LEU A 94 5.62 10.49 14.87
CA LEU A 94 6.02 9.09 14.64
C LEU A 94 7.52 8.94 14.36
N VAL A 95 8.25 10.05 14.14
CA VAL A 95 9.71 10.05 14.22
C VAL A 95 10.12 10.05 15.69
N SER A 96 9.80 8.96 16.39
CA SER A 96 10.68 8.56 17.49
C SER A 96 12.09 8.48 16.89
N PRO A 97 13.13 8.99 17.57
CA PRO A 97 14.50 8.62 17.22
C PRO A 97 14.48 7.10 17.08
N ARG A 98 14.95 6.55 15.95
CA ARG A 98 15.01 5.10 15.79
C ARG A 98 15.75 4.57 17.02
N SER A 99 15.03 3.92 17.93
CA SER A 99 15.66 3.23 19.06
C SER A 99 16.37 2.03 18.47
N GLY A 100 17.60 2.27 18.05
CA GLY A 100 18.44 1.32 17.35
C GLY A 100 19.79 1.96 17.09
N ARG A 101 20.85 1.16 17.17
CA ARG A 101 22.22 1.56 16.86
C ARG A 101 22.23 2.31 15.52
N PRO A 102 22.82 3.52 15.43
CA PRO A 102 22.95 4.19 14.14
C PRO A 102 23.61 3.21 13.16
N PRO A 103 23.17 3.16 11.89
CA PRO A 103 23.91 2.40 10.89
C PRO A 103 25.34 2.92 10.95
N ALA A 104 26.31 2.07 11.29
CA ALA A 104 27.71 2.44 11.15
C ALA A 104 27.83 2.99 9.73
N ALA A 105 28.31 4.24 9.62
CA ALA A 105 28.34 5.01 8.38
C ALA A 105 28.58 4.03 7.23
N GLN A 106 27.59 3.88 6.34
CA GLN A 106 27.72 2.97 5.22
C GLN A 106 28.96 3.44 4.47
N GLN A 107 30.08 2.75 4.70
CA GLN A 107 31.32 3.01 3.99
C GLN A 107 31.00 2.69 2.54
N LEU A 108 30.60 3.71 1.78
CA LEU A 108 30.29 3.62 0.35
C LEU A 108 31.48 3.03 -0.41
N GLN A 109 32.69 3.17 0.15
CA GLN A 109 33.92 2.49 -0.28
C GLN A 109 33.77 0.97 -0.37
N ARG A 110 32.96 0.31 0.49
CA ARG A 110 32.70 -1.12 0.35
C ARG A 110 32.09 -1.49 -1.00
N LEU A 111 31.32 -0.61 -1.65
CA LEU A 111 30.64 -0.92 -2.91
C LEU A 111 31.47 -0.58 -4.15
N ILE A 112 32.49 0.28 -4.02
CA ILE A 112 33.20 0.87 -5.16
C ILE A 112 34.68 0.42 -5.20
N ASP A 113 35.32 0.21 -4.04
CA ASP A 113 36.76 -0.10 -3.96
C ASP A 113 37.11 -1.59 -3.90
N ARG A 114 38.41 -1.89 -4.14
CA ARG A 114 39.03 -3.19 -3.86
C ARG A 114 38.92 -3.45 -2.36
N HIS A 115 38.18 -4.48 -1.95
CA HIS A 115 38.11 -4.90 -0.56
C HIS A 115 39.15 -5.98 -0.29
N PHE A 116 39.99 -5.75 0.71
CA PHE A 116 41.00 -6.70 1.16
C PHE A 116 40.40 -7.67 2.19
N PRO A 117 40.88 -8.92 2.27
CA PRO A 117 40.46 -9.84 3.32
C PRO A 117 40.86 -9.30 4.70
N ASP A 118 39.87 -9.02 5.55
CA ASP A 118 40.11 -8.70 6.95
C ASP A 118 40.03 -9.97 7.81
N SER A 119 40.92 -10.08 8.79
CA SER A 119 40.84 -11.14 9.80
C SER A 119 39.67 -10.86 10.75
N LEU A 120 38.85 -11.87 10.98
CA LEU A 120 37.71 -11.76 11.89
C LEU A 120 38.14 -12.17 13.30
N PRO A 121 37.75 -11.42 14.35
CA PRO A 121 38.09 -11.79 15.71
C PRO A 121 37.41 -13.12 16.09
N PRO A 122 38.07 -13.95 16.91
CA PRO A 122 37.50 -15.19 17.43
C PRO A 122 36.14 -14.96 18.06
N THR A 123 35.19 -15.85 17.80
CA THR A 123 33.86 -15.83 18.45
C THR A 123 33.78 -17.02 19.40
N GLU A 124 32.94 -16.95 20.45
CA GLU A 124 32.74 -18.04 21.43
C GLU A 124 32.49 -19.42 20.78
N LYS A 125 31.91 -19.44 19.58
CA LYS A 125 31.59 -20.67 18.84
C LYS A 125 32.69 -21.13 17.87
N LYS A 126 33.64 -20.27 17.49
CA LYS A 126 34.70 -20.55 16.49
C LYS A 126 35.96 -19.72 16.74
N ALA A 127 37.08 -20.40 16.97
CA ALA A 127 38.40 -19.78 17.14
C ALA A 127 38.86 -19.01 15.90
N ASN A 128 38.65 -19.56 14.70
CA ASN A 128 39.00 -18.92 13.42
C ASN A 128 37.76 -18.74 12.55
N PRO A 129 36.97 -17.67 12.76
CA PRO A 129 35.77 -17.44 11.99
C PRO A 129 36.10 -16.97 10.57
N THR A 130 35.44 -17.56 9.59
CA THR A 130 35.51 -17.13 8.18
C THR A 130 34.13 -16.62 7.75
N ARG A 131 34.08 -15.41 7.17
CA ARG A 131 32.88 -14.91 6.49
C ARG A 131 33.15 -14.79 5.01
N GLN A 132 32.17 -15.22 4.23
CA GLN A 132 32.19 -15.04 2.79
C GLN A 132 31.90 -13.58 2.46
N CYS A 133 32.76 -12.96 1.63
CA CYS A 133 32.51 -11.60 1.17
C CYS A 133 31.23 -11.55 0.33
N PHE A 134 30.31 -10.66 0.71
CA PHE A 134 29.04 -10.46 0.03
C PHE A 134 29.21 -10.09 -1.45
N ILE A 135 30.22 -9.29 -1.78
CA ILE A 135 30.45 -8.78 -3.14
C ILE A 135 31.04 -9.86 -4.04
N CYS A 136 32.09 -10.55 -3.58
CA CYS A 136 32.71 -11.65 -4.32
C CYS A 136 31.77 -12.86 -4.46
N CYS A 137 30.91 -13.12 -3.48
CA CYS A 137 29.95 -14.23 -3.55
C CYS A 137 28.66 -13.90 -4.32
N ARG A 138 28.55 -12.69 -4.89
CA ARG A 138 27.35 -12.24 -5.62
C ARG A 138 27.26 -12.80 -7.03
N LYS A 139 28.41 -13.05 -7.70
CA LYS A 139 28.45 -13.61 -9.06
C LYS A 139 28.42 -15.15 -9.03
N ARG A 140 27.58 -15.75 -9.86
CA ARG A 140 27.45 -17.20 -10.03
C ARG A 140 27.46 -17.53 -11.52
N ASP A 141 28.06 -18.67 -11.86
CA ASP A 141 28.03 -19.26 -13.20
C ASP A 141 26.62 -19.69 -13.60
N ALA A 142 26.42 -19.98 -14.88
CA ALA A 142 25.19 -20.58 -15.40
C ALA A 142 24.79 -21.89 -14.69
N LYS A 143 25.75 -22.60 -14.08
CA LYS A 143 25.53 -23.81 -13.27
C LYS A 143 25.31 -23.52 -11.77
N GLY A 144 25.16 -22.25 -11.38
CA GLY A 144 24.95 -21.82 -10.00
C GLY A 144 26.19 -21.84 -9.10
N LYS A 145 27.36 -22.24 -9.62
CA LYS A 145 28.63 -22.26 -8.88
C LYS A 145 29.18 -20.83 -8.75
N LYS A 146 29.78 -20.50 -7.60
CA LYS A 146 30.32 -19.15 -7.36
C LYS A 146 31.58 -18.94 -8.18
N ILE A 147 31.64 -17.84 -8.92
CA ILE A 147 32.81 -17.45 -9.71
C ILE A 147 33.66 -16.53 -8.83
N LYS A 148 34.94 -16.85 -8.68
CA LYS A 148 35.88 -15.89 -8.11
C LYS A 148 36.03 -14.76 -9.13
N ARG A 149 35.84 -13.51 -8.70
CA ARG A 149 36.10 -12.35 -9.55
C ARG A 149 37.62 -12.23 -9.66
N GLU A 150 38.21 -12.91 -10.65
CA GLU A 150 39.60 -12.65 -11.02
C GLU A 150 39.68 -11.24 -11.60
N THR A 151 40.77 -10.57 -11.25
CA THR A 151 41.08 -9.15 -11.55
C THR A 151 40.96 -8.83 -13.02
#